data_AF-A0A378TKD9-F1
#
_entry.id   AF-A0A378TKD9-F1
#
_cell.length_a   1.000
_cell.length_b   1.000
_cell.length_c   1.000
_cell.angle_alpha   90.00
_cell.angle_beta   90.00
_cell.angle_gamma   90.00
#
_symmetry.space_group_name_H-M   'P 1'
#
loop_
_entity.id
_entity.type
_entity.pdbx_description
1 polymer ?
#
loop_
_entity_poly.entity_id
_entity_poly.type
_entity_poly.pdbx_seq_one_letter_code
_entity_poly.pdbx_strand_id
1 'polypeptide(L)'
;MTGESELGPAAMQSSDAVLAALGLPTRGQVYSLALPRFTGMPLFGAHPPFQVSMYRTPAGLRGDGKQPWGPGNEVNLGYMAELVSGTSHSGAHVDALAHMTIGSDDHWYCGNAGEHLGDGGPTRGDGEKLPPFITRGVLLDVPGYRGCRPWTPVRPSAPRNYRRWPNTRASRSGPAMSS
;
A
#
# COMPACT_ATOMS: atom_id res chain seq x y z
N MET A 1 -26.79 -5.53 -23.90
CA MET A 1 -25.98 -5.27 -22.69
C MET A 1 -24.81 -4.41 -23.12
N THR A 2 -24.85 -3.11 -22.84
CA THR A 2 -23.67 -2.25 -22.92
C THR A 2 -22.79 -2.63 -21.73
N GLY A 3 -21.89 -3.60 -21.92
CA GLY A 3 -21.08 -4.14 -20.83
C GLY A 3 -20.19 -3.04 -20.26
N GLU A 4 -20.36 -2.73 -18.96
CA GLU A 4 -19.45 -1.83 -18.27
C GLU A 4 -18.02 -2.41 -18.30
N SER A 5 -17.06 -1.54 -18.62
CA SER A 5 -15.65 -1.90 -18.71
C SER A 5 -15.10 -2.23 -17.33
N GLU A 6 -14.39 -3.35 -17.18
CA GLU A 6 -13.74 -3.74 -15.92
C GLU A 6 -12.60 -2.80 -15.50
N LEU A 7 -12.17 -1.90 -16.39
CA LEU A 7 -11.10 -0.93 -16.14
C LEU A 7 -11.57 0.25 -15.28
N GLY A 8 -12.88 0.41 -15.14
CA GLY A 8 -13.51 1.46 -14.32
C GLY A 8 -13.19 2.89 -14.78
N PRO A 9 -13.46 3.88 -13.92
CA PRO A 9 -13.35 5.30 -14.26
C PRO A 9 -11.93 5.75 -14.61
N ALA A 10 -10.91 5.04 -14.13
CA ALA A 10 -9.52 5.37 -14.42
C ALA A 10 -9.22 5.23 -15.93
N ALA A 11 -9.92 4.35 -16.65
CA ALA A 11 -9.77 4.23 -18.09
C ALA A 11 -10.42 5.37 -18.89
N MET A 12 -11.20 6.24 -18.24
CA MET A 12 -11.89 7.36 -18.89
C MET A 12 -10.99 8.60 -19.06
N GLN A 13 -9.70 8.52 -18.72
CA GLN A 13 -8.76 9.61 -18.87
C GLN A 13 -8.50 9.92 -20.35
N SER A 14 -8.95 11.09 -20.82
CA SER A 14 -8.63 11.56 -22.17
C SER A 14 -7.20 12.08 -22.25
N SER A 15 -6.61 12.05 -23.46
CA SER A 15 -5.29 12.63 -23.71
C SER A 15 -5.22 14.12 -23.35
N ASP A 16 -6.30 14.87 -23.60
CA ASP A 16 -6.38 16.29 -23.23
C ASP A 16 -6.36 16.48 -21.70
N ALA A 17 -7.04 15.62 -20.94
CA ALA A 17 -7.01 15.67 -19.48
C ALA A 17 -5.61 15.33 -18.92
N VAL A 18 -4.92 14.36 -19.54
CA VAL A 18 -3.53 14.03 -19.19
C VAL A 18 -2.61 15.21 -19.45
N LEU A 19 -2.70 15.85 -20.63
CA LEU A 19 -1.91 17.04 -20.96
C LEU A 19 -2.19 18.20 -20.00
N ALA A 20 -3.47 18.43 -19.66
CA ALA A 20 -3.85 19.44 -18.68
C ALA A 20 -3.25 19.16 -17.30
N ALA A 21 -3.24 17.90 -16.85
CA ALA A 21 -2.63 17.50 -15.58
C ALA A 21 -1.10 17.70 -15.58
N LEU A 22 -0.43 17.36 -16.69
CA LEU A 22 1.01 17.57 -16.87
C LEU A 22 1.40 19.04 -16.92
N GLY A 23 0.49 19.94 -17.30
CA GLY A 23 0.70 21.39 -17.30
C GLY A 23 0.56 22.06 -15.93
N LEU A 24 0.10 21.35 -14.89
CA LEU A 24 -0.09 21.91 -13.54
C LEU A 24 1.21 22.28 -12.80
N PRO A 25 2.29 21.48 -12.84
CA PRO A 25 3.50 21.78 -12.09
C PRO A 25 4.24 23.01 -12.67
N THR A 26 4.54 23.99 -11.81
CA THR A 26 5.25 25.23 -12.22
C THR A 26 6.62 25.40 -11.58
N ARG A 27 6.96 24.57 -10.57
CA ARG A 27 8.17 24.71 -9.75
C ARG A 27 9.07 23.46 -9.73
N GLY A 28 8.66 22.38 -10.41
CA GLY A 28 9.40 21.11 -10.40
C GLY A 28 9.52 20.46 -9.02
N GLN A 29 8.66 20.81 -8.06
CA GLN A 29 8.66 20.20 -6.73
C GLN A 29 8.04 18.80 -6.78
N VAL A 30 8.70 17.85 -6.13
CA VAL A 30 8.27 16.44 -6.09
C VAL A 30 8.20 16.00 -4.65
N TYR A 31 7.09 15.36 -4.28
CA TYR A 31 6.85 14.82 -2.94
C TYR A 31 6.48 13.34 -3.06
N SER A 32 7.18 12.47 -2.32
CA SER A 32 6.75 11.08 -2.19
C SER A 32 5.56 11.00 -1.24
N LEU A 33 4.48 10.36 -1.69
CA LEU A 33 3.33 10.04 -0.85
C LEU A 33 3.44 8.63 -0.23
N ALA A 34 4.53 7.92 -0.51
CA ALA A 34 4.79 6.60 0.06
C ALA A 34 5.52 6.73 1.40
N LEU A 35 5.15 5.87 2.35
CA LEU A 35 5.90 5.65 3.58
C LEU A 35 6.96 4.55 3.36
N PRO A 36 8.06 4.55 4.16
CA PRO A 36 9.04 3.48 4.12
C PRO A 36 8.40 2.11 4.40
N ARG A 37 8.80 1.10 3.64
CA ARG A 37 8.44 -0.30 3.88
C ARG A 37 9.56 -1.00 4.66
N PHE A 38 9.22 -1.63 5.77
CA PHE A 38 10.17 -2.34 6.62
C PHE A 38 9.47 -3.44 7.41
N THR A 39 10.22 -4.47 7.82
CA THR A 39 9.69 -5.54 8.66
C THR A 39 9.13 -4.97 9.97
N GLY A 40 7.86 -5.26 10.27
CA GLY A 40 7.18 -4.74 11.47
C GLY A 40 6.59 -3.34 11.30
N MET A 41 6.52 -2.82 10.06
CA MET A 41 5.77 -1.60 9.77
C MET A 41 4.29 -1.74 10.16
N PRO A 42 3.60 -0.64 10.51
CA PRO A 42 2.17 -0.67 10.75
C PRO A 42 1.41 -1.24 9.55
N LEU A 43 0.51 -2.18 9.82
CA LEU A 43 -0.35 -2.82 8.84
C LEU A 43 -1.69 -3.15 9.50
N PHE A 44 -2.76 -3.23 8.71
CA PHE A 44 -4.04 -3.73 9.20
C PHE A 44 -3.88 -5.18 9.69
N GLY A 45 -4.37 -5.46 10.89
CA GLY A 45 -4.07 -6.72 11.60
C GLY A 45 -4.60 -8.00 10.95
N ALA A 46 -5.50 -7.90 9.97
CA ALA A 46 -5.98 -9.05 9.19
C ALA A 46 -5.09 -9.39 7.99
N HIS A 47 -4.09 -8.57 7.68
CA HIS A 47 -3.19 -8.81 6.56
C HIS A 47 -1.91 -9.55 6.98
N PRO A 48 -1.35 -10.40 6.11
CA PRO A 48 -0.03 -10.96 6.31
C PRO A 48 1.02 -9.86 6.51
N PRO A 49 1.89 -9.96 7.53
CA PRO A 49 2.87 -8.92 7.82
C PRO A 49 3.84 -8.75 6.65
N PHE A 50 4.26 -7.49 6.40
CA PHE A 50 5.34 -7.23 5.47
C PHE A 50 6.68 -7.66 6.08
N GLN A 51 7.40 -8.54 5.39
CA GLN A 51 8.67 -9.09 5.83
C GLN A 51 9.67 -9.10 4.69
N VAL A 52 10.92 -8.76 5.03
CA VAL A 52 12.07 -8.89 4.14
C VAL A 52 13.06 -9.84 4.79
N SER A 53 13.39 -10.93 4.10
CA SER A 53 14.35 -11.93 4.54
C SER A 53 15.47 -12.08 3.53
N MET A 54 16.73 -11.97 3.96
CA MET A 54 17.85 -12.14 3.05
C MET A 54 18.01 -13.61 2.64
N TYR A 55 17.99 -13.88 1.34
CA TYR A 55 18.34 -15.17 0.76
C TYR A 55 19.84 -15.28 0.48
N ARG A 56 20.47 -14.18 0.03
CA ARG A 56 21.91 -14.08 -0.18
C ARG A 56 22.44 -12.81 0.45
N THR A 57 23.57 -12.95 1.14
CA THR A 57 24.38 -11.83 1.61
C THR A 57 25.84 -12.08 1.22
N PRO A 58 26.66 -11.04 1.04
CA PRO A 58 28.08 -11.21 0.75
C PRO A 58 28.81 -12.06 1.80
N ALA A 59 28.45 -11.91 3.08
CA ALA A 59 29.01 -12.74 4.15
C ALA A 59 28.57 -14.20 4.06
N GLY A 60 27.30 -14.46 3.79
CA GLY A 60 26.78 -15.82 3.60
C GLY A 60 27.43 -16.52 2.41
N LEU A 61 27.60 -15.82 1.28
CA LEU A 61 28.28 -16.36 0.10
C LEU A 61 29.73 -16.77 0.41
N ARG A 62 30.49 -15.91 1.12
CA ARG A 62 31.87 -16.23 1.52
C ARG A 62 31.94 -17.39 2.51
N GLY A 63 31.05 -17.40 3.50
CA GLY A 63 30.96 -18.49 4.48
C GLY A 63 30.64 -19.84 3.84
N ASP A 64 29.75 -19.84 2.84
CA ASP A 64 29.39 -21.04 2.08
C ASP A 64 30.42 -21.43 1.00
N GLY A 65 31.50 -20.64 0.83
CA GLY A 65 32.50 -20.84 -0.23
C GLY A 65 31.96 -20.66 -1.65
N LYS A 66 30.83 -19.96 -1.82
CA LYS A 66 30.20 -19.78 -3.13
C LYS A 66 30.89 -18.71 -3.95
N GLN A 67 31.22 -19.04 -5.19
CA GLN A 67 31.83 -18.17 -6.18
C GLN A 67 30.86 -17.94 -7.36
N PRO A 68 29.81 -17.12 -7.16
CA PRO A 68 28.76 -16.91 -8.18
C PRO A 68 29.30 -16.33 -9.49
N TRP A 69 30.45 -15.65 -9.44
CA TRP A 69 31.14 -15.04 -10.58
C TRP A 69 32.33 -15.88 -11.07
N GLY A 70 32.49 -17.10 -10.56
CA GLY A 70 33.66 -17.95 -10.81
C GLY A 70 34.89 -17.56 -9.97
N PRO A 71 36.04 -18.21 -10.23
CA PRO A 71 37.25 -18.05 -9.43
C PRO A 71 37.94 -16.68 -9.61
N GLY A 72 37.69 -16.00 -10.73
CA GLY A 72 38.22 -14.67 -11.01
C GLY A 72 37.25 -13.58 -10.53
N ASN A 73 37.39 -13.15 -9.27
CA ASN A 73 36.65 -12.02 -8.72
C ASN A 73 37.60 -10.99 -8.10
N GLU A 74 38.44 -10.37 -8.95
CA GLU A 74 39.51 -9.44 -8.55
C GLU A 74 38.99 -8.22 -7.78
N VAL A 75 37.75 -7.81 -8.07
CA VAL A 75 37.10 -6.65 -7.44
C VAL A 75 36.24 -7.02 -6.23
N ASN A 76 36.22 -8.30 -5.84
CA ASN A 76 35.41 -8.82 -4.73
C ASN A 76 33.92 -8.46 -4.84
N LEU A 77 33.36 -8.58 -6.05
CA LEU A 77 31.95 -8.32 -6.33
C LEU A 77 31.05 -9.26 -5.51
N GLY A 78 30.26 -8.69 -4.62
CA GLY A 78 29.21 -9.37 -3.88
C GLY A 78 27.83 -8.92 -4.35
N TYR A 79 26.82 -9.73 -4.08
CA TYR A 79 25.43 -9.35 -4.29
C TYR A 79 24.58 -9.71 -3.07
N MET A 80 23.43 -9.08 -3.03
CA MET A 80 22.38 -9.35 -2.05
C MET A 80 21.15 -9.80 -2.83
N ALA A 81 20.41 -10.73 -2.25
CA ALA A 81 19.11 -11.11 -2.77
C ALA A 81 18.21 -11.40 -1.58
N GLU A 82 16.97 -10.95 -1.65
CA GLU A 82 15.98 -11.08 -0.59
C GLU A 82 14.71 -11.75 -1.09
N LEU A 83 14.00 -12.35 -0.15
CA LEU A 83 12.59 -12.69 -0.29
C LEU A 83 11.79 -11.59 0.40
N VAL A 84 10.86 -10.99 -0.34
CA VAL A 84 9.84 -10.09 0.21
C VAL A 84 8.53 -10.87 0.30
N SER A 85 7.95 -10.90 1.47
CA SER A 85 6.65 -11.53 1.73
C SER A 85 5.70 -10.51 2.36
N GLY A 86 4.42 -10.59 2.01
CA GLY A 86 3.38 -9.70 2.50
C GLY A 86 2.19 -9.70 1.56
N THR A 87 1.34 -8.69 1.68
CA THR A 87 0.19 -8.47 0.80
C THR A 87 0.39 -7.20 -0.04
N SER A 88 -0.28 -7.12 -1.20
CA SER A 88 -0.37 -5.90 -2.00
C SER A 88 -0.97 -4.70 -1.25
N HIS A 89 -1.70 -4.94 -0.15
CA HIS A 89 -2.21 -3.90 0.77
C HIS A 89 -1.14 -3.37 1.75
N SER A 90 0.14 -3.65 1.51
CA SER A 90 1.25 -3.23 2.38
C SER A 90 1.79 -1.84 2.00
N GLY A 91 1.67 -0.89 2.92
CA GLY A 91 2.22 0.47 2.77
C GLY A 91 1.31 1.34 1.91
N ALA A 92 1.86 2.32 1.19
CA ALA A 92 1.06 3.02 0.17
C ALA A 92 0.72 2.05 -0.97
N HIS A 93 -0.56 1.95 -1.31
CA HIS A 93 -1.09 1.01 -2.30
C HIS A 93 -2.36 1.56 -2.94
N VAL A 94 -2.81 0.88 -3.99
CA VAL A 94 -4.09 1.10 -4.65
C VAL A 94 -4.89 -0.20 -4.53
N ASP A 95 -6.12 -0.09 -4.03
CA ASP A 95 -7.05 -1.20 -4.03
C ASP A 95 -7.70 -1.32 -5.41
N ALA A 96 -7.64 -2.51 -5.99
CA ALA A 96 -8.27 -2.78 -7.28
C ALA A 96 -9.80 -2.79 -7.16
N LEU A 97 -10.48 -2.74 -8.30
CA LEU A 97 -11.94 -2.70 -8.37
C LEU A 97 -12.61 -3.98 -7.83
N ALA A 98 -11.86 -5.08 -7.81
CA ALA A 98 -12.24 -6.35 -7.19
C ALA A 98 -11.88 -6.50 -5.71
N HIS A 99 -11.45 -5.42 -5.02
CA HIS A 99 -10.96 -5.53 -3.63
C HIS A 99 -12.06 -5.83 -2.61
N MET A 100 -13.25 -5.24 -2.78
CA MET A 100 -14.33 -5.28 -1.79
C MET A 100 -15.62 -5.75 -2.42
N THR A 101 -16.35 -6.59 -1.68
CA THR A 101 -17.61 -7.18 -2.11
C THR A 101 -18.78 -6.69 -1.26
N ILE A 102 -19.99 -6.77 -1.83
CA ILE A 102 -21.26 -6.52 -1.15
C ILE A 102 -22.33 -7.50 -1.65
N GLY A 103 -23.40 -7.65 -0.89
CA GLY A 103 -24.54 -8.49 -1.30
C GLY A 103 -24.31 -9.99 -1.04
N SER A 104 -25.30 -10.80 -1.44
CA SER A 104 -25.31 -12.24 -1.18
C SER A 104 -24.46 -13.07 -2.14
N ASP A 105 -24.09 -12.51 -3.28
CA ASP A 105 -23.22 -13.13 -4.30
C ASP A 105 -21.78 -12.63 -4.22
N ASP A 106 -21.43 -11.86 -3.17
CA ASP A 106 -20.12 -11.23 -3.02
C ASP A 106 -19.73 -10.40 -4.26
N HIS A 107 -20.64 -9.52 -4.68
CA HIS A 107 -20.48 -8.68 -5.85
C HIS A 107 -19.49 -7.54 -5.63
N TRP A 108 -18.63 -7.28 -6.60
CA TRP A 108 -17.80 -6.09 -6.70
C TRP A 108 -18.05 -5.37 -8.02
N TYR A 109 -17.25 -4.34 -8.32
CA TYR A 109 -17.39 -3.61 -9.57
C TYR A 109 -17.24 -4.55 -10.78
N CYS A 110 -18.35 -4.78 -11.48
CA CYS A 110 -18.38 -5.64 -12.65
C CYS A 110 -17.91 -7.09 -12.35
N GLY A 111 -18.18 -7.66 -11.17
CA GLY A 111 -17.77 -9.05 -10.91
C GLY A 111 -18.38 -9.62 -9.64
N ASN A 112 -18.22 -10.91 -9.41
CA ASN A 112 -18.71 -11.62 -8.23
C ASN A 112 -17.80 -12.79 -7.89
N ALA A 113 -17.77 -13.20 -6.61
CA ALA A 113 -16.79 -14.18 -6.15
C ALA A 113 -17.04 -15.58 -6.75
N GLY A 114 -18.29 -15.95 -6.99
CA GLY A 114 -18.64 -17.28 -7.49
C GLY A 114 -18.12 -17.56 -8.90
N GLU A 115 -18.06 -16.53 -9.75
CA GLU A 115 -17.67 -16.66 -11.15
C GLU A 115 -16.26 -16.10 -11.45
N HIS A 116 -15.80 -15.12 -10.67
CA HIS A 116 -14.65 -14.29 -11.03
C HIS A 116 -13.53 -14.29 -9.98
N LEU A 117 -13.55 -15.18 -8.98
CA LEU A 117 -12.49 -15.31 -7.98
C LEU A 117 -11.99 -16.76 -7.88
N GLY A 118 -10.67 -16.94 -7.86
CA GLY A 118 -10.04 -18.23 -7.57
C GLY A 118 -8.74 -18.09 -6.77
N ASP A 119 -8.02 -19.19 -6.60
CA ASP A 119 -6.76 -19.23 -5.82
C ASP A 119 -5.67 -18.29 -6.36
N GLY A 120 -5.72 -17.97 -7.66
CA GLY A 120 -4.84 -17.00 -8.30
C GLY A 120 -5.24 -15.53 -8.10
N GLY A 121 -6.36 -15.25 -7.45
CA GLY A 121 -6.97 -13.93 -7.33
C GLY A 121 -8.16 -13.71 -8.28
N PRO A 122 -8.68 -12.47 -8.35
CA PRO A 122 -9.79 -12.13 -9.22
C PRO A 122 -9.40 -12.27 -10.70
N THR A 123 -10.30 -12.80 -11.53
CA THR A 123 -10.12 -12.87 -13.00
C THR A 123 -10.74 -11.68 -13.73
N ARG A 124 -11.44 -10.81 -12.99
CA ARG A 124 -12.10 -9.60 -13.50
C ARG A 124 -11.91 -8.43 -12.52
N GLY A 125 -11.44 -7.30 -13.02
CA GLY A 125 -11.21 -6.08 -12.23
C GLY A 125 -10.06 -6.18 -11.22
N ASP A 126 -9.09 -7.07 -11.45
CA ASP A 126 -7.91 -7.23 -10.61
C ASP A 126 -6.89 -6.08 -10.82
N GLY A 127 -5.81 -6.11 -10.04
CA GLY A 127 -4.80 -5.05 -10.04
C GLY A 127 -4.06 -4.89 -11.35
N GLU A 128 -3.92 -5.95 -12.16
CA GLU A 128 -3.20 -5.88 -13.44
C GLU A 128 -3.94 -5.04 -14.48
N LYS A 129 -5.27 -4.89 -14.33
CA LYS A 129 -6.13 -4.13 -15.25
C LYS A 129 -6.10 -2.63 -15.00
N LEU A 130 -5.56 -2.18 -13.87
CA LEU A 130 -5.56 -0.76 -13.51
C LEU A 130 -4.71 0.05 -14.52
N PRO A 131 -5.29 1.05 -15.21
CA PRO A 131 -4.51 1.91 -16.08
C PRO A 131 -3.62 2.86 -15.26
N PRO A 132 -2.57 3.46 -15.87
CA PRO A 132 -1.74 4.45 -15.20
C PRO A 132 -2.54 5.70 -14.79
N PHE A 133 -2.35 6.16 -13.55
CA PHE A 133 -3.01 7.35 -13.04
C PHE A 133 -2.18 8.61 -13.33
N ILE A 134 -2.47 9.30 -14.43
CA ILE A 134 -1.92 10.65 -14.70
C ILE A 134 -3.04 11.68 -14.67
N THR A 135 -3.29 12.26 -13.50
CA THR A 135 -4.40 13.19 -13.28
C THR A 135 -4.08 14.25 -12.23
N ARG A 136 -4.96 15.23 -12.10
CA ARG A 136 -4.89 16.26 -11.05
C ARG A 136 -5.17 15.67 -9.68
N GLY A 137 -4.16 15.67 -8.80
CA GLY A 137 -4.33 15.41 -7.37
C GLY A 137 -4.77 16.66 -6.60
N VAL A 138 -5.60 16.48 -5.57
CA VAL A 138 -5.96 17.53 -4.61
C VAL A 138 -5.67 17.03 -3.20
N LEU A 139 -4.83 17.76 -2.46
CA LEU A 139 -4.58 17.49 -1.05
C LEU A 139 -5.63 18.20 -0.20
N LEU A 140 -6.40 17.45 0.58
CA LEU A 140 -7.31 17.98 1.59
C LEU A 140 -6.67 17.81 2.98
N ASP A 141 -6.19 18.89 3.58
CA ASP A 141 -5.60 18.89 4.93
C ASP A 141 -6.70 18.91 6.01
N VAL A 142 -7.36 17.77 6.20
CA VAL A 142 -8.42 17.61 7.20
C VAL A 142 -7.89 17.78 8.64
N PRO A 143 -6.73 17.22 9.04
CA PRO A 143 -6.20 17.44 10.39
C PRO A 143 -5.90 18.91 10.68
N GLY A 144 -5.26 19.62 9.74
CA GLY A 144 -4.98 21.06 9.86
C GLY A 144 -6.27 21.87 9.97
N TYR A 145 -7.28 21.57 9.15
CA TYR A 145 -8.60 22.20 9.23
C TYR A 145 -9.29 21.98 10.58
N ARG A 146 -9.17 20.78 11.17
CA ARG A 146 -9.75 20.45 12.48
C ARG A 146 -8.91 20.92 13.67
N GLY A 147 -7.76 21.56 13.44
CA GLY A 147 -6.83 21.96 14.49
C GLY A 147 -6.16 20.78 15.22
N CYS A 148 -6.21 19.58 14.64
CA CYS A 148 -5.53 18.42 15.19
C CYS A 148 -4.05 18.48 14.82
N ARG A 149 -3.16 18.34 15.80
CA ARG A 149 -1.73 18.19 15.51
C ARG A 149 -1.52 16.85 14.79
N PRO A 150 -0.75 16.81 13.68
CA PRO A 150 -0.36 15.54 13.08
C PRO A 150 0.43 14.75 14.12
N TRP A 151 -0.03 13.53 14.40
CA TRP A 151 0.70 12.62 15.27
C TRP A 151 2.03 12.29 14.60
N THR A 152 3.12 12.44 15.34
CA THR A 152 4.44 12.09 14.82
C THR A 152 4.48 10.56 14.67
N PRO A 153 4.64 10.00 13.45
CA PRO A 153 4.77 8.57 13.30
C PRO A 153 5.92 8.10 14.17
N VAL A 154 5.67 7.11 15.03
CA VAL A 154 6.74 6.43 15.77
C VAL A 154 7.72 5.91 14.72
N ARG A 155 8.91 6.53 14.65
CA ARG A 155 10.03 5.99 13.89
C ARG A 155 10.28 4.56 14.38
N PRO A 156 10.75 3.64 13.52
CA PRO A 156 11.23 2.36 13.98
C PRO A 156 12.45 2.60 14.88
N SER A 157 12.19 2.74 16.18
CA SER A 157 13.16 2.43 17.21
C SER A 157 12.98 0.93 17.51
N ALA A 158 14.12 0.28 17.76
CA ALA A 158 14.29 -1.15 18.04
C ALA A 158 13.13 -1.78 18.87
N PRO A 159 12.91 -3.11 18.77
CA PRO A 159 11.63 -3.74 19.06
C PRO A 159 11.14 -3.38 20.47
N ARG A 160 10.10 -2.55 20.53
CA ARG A 160 9.36 -2.31 21.77
C ARG A 160 8.04 -3.05 21.68
N ASN A 161 7.78 -3.86 22.71
CA ASN A 161 6.53 -4.55 22.93
C ASN A 161 5.37 -3.55 22.83
N TYR A 162 4.50 -3.72 21.83
CA TYR A 162 3.25 -2.98 21.71
C TYR A 162 2.36 -3.35 22.91
N ARG A 163 2.25 -2.44 23.89
CA ARG A 163 1.28 -2.57 24.98
C ARG A 163 -0.10 -2.24 24.40
N ARG A 164 -1.02 -3.21 24.51
CA ARG A 164 -2.43 -3.14 24.10
C ARG A 164 -3.11 -1.84 24.58
N TRP A 165 -3.92 -1.23 23.71
CA TRP A 165 -4.76 -0.07 24.03
C TRP A 165 -5.80 -0.40 25.13
N PRO A 166 -5.95 0.41 26.19
CA PRO A 166 -7.08 0.31 27.09
C PRO A 166 -8.32 0.97 26.47
N ASN A 167 -9.39 0.19 26.36
CA ASN A 167 -10.68 0.58 25.81
C ASN A 167 -11.35 1.61 26.75
N THR A 168 -11.15 2.91 26.52
CA THR A 168 -11.83 3.96 27.28
C THR A 168 -13.17 4.30 26.61
N ARG A 169 -14.27 3.78 27.20
CA ARG A 169 -15.61 4.35 27.00
C ARG A 169 -15.58 5.82 27.40
N ALA A 170 -15.92 6.71 26.47
CA ALA A 170 -16.20 8.09 26.77
C ALA A 170 -17.43 8.19 27.68
N SER A 171 -17.23 8.48 28.97
CA SER A 171 -18.32 8.91 29.86
C SER A 171 -18.71 10.33 29.46
N ARG A 172 -19.92 10.49 28.91
CA ARG A 172 -20.55 11.80 28.76
C ARG A 172 -21.06 12.25 30.12
N SER A 173 -20.49 13.30 30.69
CA SER A 173 -21.09 14.08 31.76
C SER A 173 -21.68 15.36 31.15
N GLY A 174 -23.00 15.45 31.08
CA GLY A 174 -23.72 16.70 30.80
C GLY A 174 -23.80 17.58 32.05
N PRO A 175 -24.03 18.90 31.93
CA PRO A 175 -24.13 19.79 33.07
C PRO A 175 -25.48 19.61 33.78
N ALA A 176 -25.45 19.59 35.11
CA ALA A 176 -26.64 19.60 35.95
C ALA A 176 -27.32 20.98 35.87
N MET A 177 -28.62 21.00 35.55
CA MET A 177 -29.46 22.17 35.77
C MET A 177 -29.77 22.29 37.27
N SER A 178 -29.52 23.44 37.87
CA SER A 178 -30.06 23.80 39.18
C SER A 178 -31.39 24.54 39.00
N SER A 179 -32.36 24.16 39.84
CA SER A 179 -33.63 24.83 40.12
C SER A 179 -33.48 26.29 40.54
#